data_AF-A0A1G1YQ46-F1
#
_entry.id   AF-A0A1G1YQ46-F1
#
_cell.length_a   1.000
_cell.length_b   1.000
_cell.length_c   1.000
_cell.angle_alpha   90.00
_cell.angle_beta   90.00
_cell.angle_gamma   90.00
#
_symmetry.space_group_name_H-M   'P 1'
#
loop_
_entity.id
_entity.type
_entity.pdbx_description
1 polymer ?
#
loop_
_entity_poly.entity_id
_entity_poly.type
_entity_poly.pdbx_seq_one_letter_code
_entity_poly.pdbx_strand_id
1 'polypeptide(L)'
;MVKAITDGVVIFSGTANGYGGVIAIRHIINDGVYIAVYGHLKPSSLVKNNTSVSRDQSIGILGAGNTSETDGERKHLHFALHRGQELNLKGYVNNQKDLKNWLDPLSLIFTE
;
A
#
# COMPACT_ATOMS: atom_id res chain seq x y z
N MET A 1 -2.38 12.54 7.12
CA MET A 1 -1.14 11.85 6.71
C MET A 1 -1.45 10.37 6.61
N VAL A 2 -0.82 9.66 5.69
CA VAL A 2 -0.92 8.20 5.57
C VAL A 2 0.30 7.59 6.26
N LYS A 3 0.09 6.56 7.06
CA LYS A 3 1.10 5.96 7.92
C LYS A 3 1.32 4.49 7.58
N ALA A 4 2.55 4.01 7.79
CA ALA A 4 2.85 2.59 7.69
C ALA A 4 2.13 1.81 8.81
N ILE A 5 1.47 0.71 8.46
CA ILE A 5 0.75 -0.15 9.41
C ILE A 5 1.68 -0.82 10.44
N THR A 6 2.94 -1.08 10.04
CA THR A 6 3.97 -1.67 10.89
C THR A 6 5.34 -1.45 10.25
N ASP A 7 6.40 -1.91 10.91
CA ASP A 7 7.77 -1.83 10.40
C ASP A 7 7.91 -2.54 9.04
N GLY A 8 8.73 -1.98 8.15
CA GLY A 8 8.92 -2.55 6.83
C GLY A 8 9.93 -1.81 5.97
N VAL A 9 10.02 -2.22 4.71
CA VAL A 9 10.89 -1.60 3.70
C VAL A 9 10.06 -1.21 2.49
N VAL A 10 10.20 0.04 2.05
CA VAL A 10 9.56 0.53 0.82
C VAL A 10 10.17 -0.20 -0.38
N ILE A 11 9.34 -0.93 -1.12
CA ILE A 11 9.73 -1.67 -2.32
C ILE A 11 9.27 -0.99 -3.62
N PHE A 12 8.29 -0.09 -3.53
CA PHE A 12 7.86 0.77 -4.63
C PHE A 12 7.36 2.11 -4.11
N SER A 13 7.65 3.18 -4.84
CA SER A 13 7.27 4.55 -4.53
C SER A 13 7.32 5.34 -5.82
N GLY A 14 6.18 5.87 -6.25
CA GLY A 14 6.04 6.55 -7.53
C GLY A 14 4.58 6.68 -7.95
N THR A 15 4.35 6.59 -9.26
CA THR A 15 3.01 6.65 -9.85
C THR A 15 2.65 5.37 -10.60
N ALA A 16 1.38 4.99 -10.59
CA ALA A 16 0.86 3.87 -11.38
C ALA A 16 -0.55 4.17 -11.89
N ASN A 17 -0.87 3.66 -13.09
CA ASN A 17 -2.21 3.74 -13.66
C ASN A 17 -3.22 3.06 -12.72
N GLY A 18 -4.37 3.69 -12.50
CA GLY A 18 -5.40 3.29 -11.54
C GLY A 18 -5.16 3.76 -10.11
N TYR A 19 -3.97 4.30 -9.78
CA TYR A 19 -3.61 4.68 -8.41
C TYR A 19 -3.27 6.17 -8.26
N GLY A 20 -2.72 6.79 -9.29
CA GLY A 20 -2.01 8.06 -9.13
C GLY A 20 -0.72 7.80 -8.37
N GLY A 21 -0.44 8.57 -7.31
CA GLY A 21 0.69 8.27 -6.42
C GLY A 21 0.43 7.02 -5.58
N VAL A 22 1.42 6.14 -5.53
CA VAL A 22 1.35 4.87 -4.82
C VAL A 22 2.68 4.53 -4.16
N ILE A 23 2.59 3.92 -2.98
CA ILE A 23 3.73 3.34 -2.27
C ILE A 23 3.39 1.90 -1.87
N ALA A 24 4.36 1.00 -2.03
CA ALA A 24 4.25 -0.38 -1.59
C ALA A 24 5.37 -0.71 -0.61
N ILE A 25 5.00 -1.35 0.50
CA ILE A 25 5.90 -1.62 1.62
C ILE A 25 5.85 -3.12 1.91
N ARG A 26 7.02 -3.74 1.98
CA ARG A 26 7.17 -5.12 2.42
C ARG A 26 7.29 -5.16 3.94
N HIS A 27 6.44 -5.96 4.57
CA HIS A 27 6.40 -6.20 6.00
C HIS A 27 6.71 -7.67 6.31
N ILE A 28 7.27 -7.90 7.49
CA ILE A 28 7.35 -9.22 8.12
C ILE A 28 6.41 -9.18 9.32
N ILE A 29 5.39 -10.03 9.33
CA ILE A 29 4.35 -10.07 10.38
C ILE A 29 4.17 -11.54 10.75
N ASN A 30 4.41 -11.91 12.01
CA ASN A 30 4.28 -13.28 12.51
C ASN A 30 4.99 -14.31 11.58
N ASP A 31 6.27 -14.03 11.25
CA ASP A 31 7.11 -14.80 10.31
C ASP A 31 6.61 -14.91 8.86
N GLY A 32 5.47 -14.29 8.54
CA GLY A 32 4.95 -14.17 7.18
C GLY A 32 5.44 -12.89 6.49
N VAL A 33 5.64 -12.97 5.17
CA VAL A 33 5.96 -11.79 4.34
C VAL A 33 4.69 -11.27 3.67
N TYR A 34 4.50 -9.96 3.73
CA TYR A 34 3.33 -9.28 3.20
C TYR A 34 3.72 -8.00 2.47
N ILE A 35 3.00 -7.67 1.41
CA ILE A 35 3.09 -6.38 0.71
C ILE A 35 1.84 -5.57 1.03
N ALA A 36 2.01 -4.41 1.65
CA ALA A 36 0.97 -3.41 1.80
C ALA A 36 1.09 -2.37 0.69
N VAL A 37 -0.01 -2.07 0.00
CA VAL A 37 -0.10 -1.06 -1.07
C VAL A 37 -0.98 0.09 -0.60
N TYR A 38 -0.50 1.32 -0.76
CA TYR A 38 -1.20 2.55 -0.40
C TYR A 38 -1.28 3.45 -1.64
N GLY A 39 -2.48 3.70 -2.15
CA GLY A 39 -2.74 4.47 -3.37
C GLY A 39 -3.39 5.82 -3.13
N HIS A 40 -3.59 6.57 -4.23
CA HIS A 40 -4.19 7.91 -4.27
C HIS A 40 -3.46 8.92 -3.38
N LEU A 41 -2.13 8.85 -3.39
CA LEU A 41 -1.25 9.71 -2.60
C LEU A 41 -0.64 10.81 -3.46
N LYS A 42 -0.25 11.92 -2.82
CA LYS A 42 0.54 12.97 -3.48
C LYS A 42 1.96 12.45 -3.77
N PRO A 43 2.39 12.29 -5.04
CA PRO A 43 3.67 11.63 -5.37
C PRO A 43 4.90 12.31 -4.76
N SER A 44 4.91 13.64 -4.68
CA SER A 44 6.01 14.41 -4.09
C SER A 44 6.13 14.30 -2.56
N SER A 45 5.15 13.66 -1.90
CA SER A 45 5.16 13.43 -0.45
C SER A 45 5.65 12.03 -0.05
N LEU A 46 5.89 11.15 -1.03
CA LEU A 46 6.16 9.74 -0.77
C LEU A 46 7.57 9.52 -0.21
N VAL A 47 7.67 8.62 0.75
CA VAL A 47 8.96 8.07 1.18
C VAL A 47 9.60 7.33 0.01
N LYS A 48 10.92 7.46 -0.14
CA LYS A 48 11.66 6.92 -1.29
C LYS A 48 11.79 5.39 -1.25
N ASN A 49 11.99 4.78 -2.41
CA ASN A 49 12.34 3.36 -2.54
C ASN A 49 13.54 2.97 -1.68
N ASN A 50 13.54 1.72 -1.21
CA ASN A 50 14.57 1.13 -0.35
C ASN A 50 14.73 1.79 1.03
N THR A 51 13.76 2.59 1.47
CA THR A 51 13.75 3.19 2.80
C THR A 51 13.10 2.24 3.80
N SER A 52 13.77 1.98 4.93
CA SER A 52 13.13 1.34 6.09
C SER A 52 12.17 2.32 6.76
N VAL A 53 10.99 1.83 7.12
CA VAL A 53 9.96 2.61 7.82
C VAL A 53 9.55 1.89 9.10
N SER A 54 9.24 2.67 10.13
CA SER A 54 8.67 2.15 11.37
C SER A 54 7.13 2.20 11.36
N ARG A 55 6.49 1.42 12.22
CA ARG A 55 5.07 1.58 12.55
C ARG A 55 4.75 3.05 12.82
N ASP A 56 3.60 3.51 12.33
CA ASP A 56 3.09 4.87 12.48
C ASP A 56 3.91 5.98 11.80
N GLN A 57 5.04 5.65 11.17
CA GLN A 57 5.80 6.61 10.38
C GLN A 57 4.95 7.12 9.21
N SER A 58 4.94 8.45 9.02
CA SER A 58 4.30 9.06 7.85
C SER A 58 5.01 8.62 6.57
N ILE A 59 4.26 8.01 5.66
CA ILE A 59 4.77 7.50 4.37
C ILE A 59 4.31 8.33 3.17
N GLY A 60 3.36 9.24 3.40
CA GLY A 60 2.85 10.16 2.39
C GLY A 60 1.62 10.93 2.87
N ILE A 61 1.05 11.71 1.96
CA ILE A 61 -0.17 12.49 2.17
C ILE A 61 -1.16 12.09 1.08
N LEU A 62 -2.46 12.06 1.41
CA LEU A 62 -3.51 11.85 0.41
C LEU A 62 -3.41 12.90 -0.70
N GLY A 63 -3.50 12.44 -1.95
CA GLY A 63 -3.52 13.30 -3.11
C GLY A 63 -4.74 14.22 -3.16
N ALA A 64 -4.64 15.27 -3.96
CA ALA A 64 -5.80 16.06 -4.36
C ALA A 64 -6.71 15.22 -5.25
N GLY A 65 -7.97 15.03 -4.84
CA GLY A 65 -8.94 14.24 -5.61
C GLY A 65 -9.27 14.87 -6.97
N ASN A 66 -9.66 14.03 -7.93
CA ASN A 66 -9.94 14.40 -9.31
C ASN A 66 -8.74 15.03 -10.03
N THR A 67 -7.51 14.66 -9.64
CA THR A 67 -6.26 15.11 -10.28
C THR A 67 -5.39 13.92 -10.66
N SER A 68 -4.26 14.17 -11.34
CA SER A 68 -3.27 13.12 -11.63
C SER A 68 -2.65 12.50 -10.37
N GLU A 69 -2.68 13.17 -9.22
CA GLU A 69 -2.20 12.60 -7.95
C GLU A 69 -3.04 11.38 -7.52
N THR A 70 -4.30 11.31 -7.95
CA THR A 70 -5.24 10.21 -7.64
C THR A 70 -5.68 9.45 -8.88
N ASP A 71 -5.06 9.70 -10.04
CA ASP A 71 -5.49 9.21 -11.36
C ASP A 71 -6.96 9.55 -11.69
N GLY A 72 -7.39 10.74 -11.30
CA GLY A 72 -8.74 11.23 -11.54
C GLY A 72 -9.78 10.76 -10.50
N GLU A 73 -9.42 9.88 -9.56
CA GLU A 73 -10.35 9.41 -8.54
C GLU A 73 -10.63 10.46 -7.45
N ARG A 74 -11.80 10.33 -6.79
CA ARG A 74 -12.12 11.16 -5.62
C ARG A 74 -11.09 10.95 -4.52
N LYS A 75 -10.94 11.91 -3.61
CA LYS A 75 -9.99 11.79 -2.49
C LYS A 75 -10.38 10.65 -1.55
N HIS A 76 -9.56 9.60 -1.49
CA HIS A 76 -9.67 8.49 -0.55
C HIS A 76 -8.32 7.77 -0.45
N LEU A 77 -8.19 6.79 0.44
CA LEU A 77 -7.05 5.90 0.49
C LEU A 77 -7.43 4.57 -0.18
N HIS A 78 -6.67 4.15 -1.17
CA HIS A 78 -6.64 2.73 -1.55
C HIS A 78 -5.67 2.01 -0.64
N PHE A 79 -6.11 0.96 0.04
CA PHE A 79 -5.27 0.12 0.87
C PHE A 79 -5.49 -1.34 0.53
N ALA A 80 -4.41 -2.09 0.33
CA ALA A 80 -4.48 -3.52 0.12
C ALA A 80 -3.31 -4.23 0.79
N LEU A 81 -3.55 -5.46 1.26
CA LEU A 81 -2.55 -6.31 1.88
C LEU A 81 -2.52 -7.67 1.18
N HIS A 82 -1.37 -8.02 0.63
CA HIS A 82 -1.18 -9.26 -0.10
C HIS A 82 -0.07 -10.10 0.54
N ARG A 83 -0.30 -11.41 0.71
CA ARG A 83 0.70 -12.35 1.21
C ARG A 83 1.72 -12.70 0.12
N GLY A 84 2.99 -12.70 0.49
CA GLY A 84 4.10 -13.02 -0.39
C GLY A 84 5.05 -11.84 -0.60
N GLN A 85 6.01 -12.04 -1.50
CA GLN A 85 7.09 -11.08 -1.76
C GLN A 85 6.85 -10.24 -3.03
N GLU A 86 5.94 -10.68 -3.89
CA GLU A 86 5.69 -10.05 -5.19
C GLU A 86 4.78 -8.84 -5.05
N LEU A 87 5.18 -7.73 -5.67
CA LEU A 87 4.34 -6.56 -5.80
C LEU A 87 3.21 -6.85 -6.81
N ASN A 88 1.97 -6.77 -6.34
CA ASN A 88 0.79 -6.84 -7.18
C ASN A 88 0.00 -5.53 -7.11
N LEU A 89 0.16 -4.67 -8.12
CA LEU A 89 -0.61 -3.44 -8.28
C LEU A 89 -1.90 -3.65 -9.11
N LYS A 90 -2.21 -4.86 -9.58
CA LYS A 90 -3.47 -5.09 -10.30
C LYS A 90 -4.66 -5.07 -9.36
N GLY A 91 -4.48 -5.55 -8.12
CA GLY A 91 -5.55 -5.59 -7.12
C GLY A 91 -6.64 -6.64 -7.37
N TYR A 92 -6.50 -7.49 -8.39
CA TYR A 92 -7.44 -8.57 -8.70
C TYR A 92 -6.72 -9.84 -9.15
N VAL A 93 -7.45 -10.97 -9.13
CA VAL A 93 -7.01 -12.29 -9.58
C VAL A 93 -8.08 -12.91 -10.48
N ASN A 94 -7.66 -13.79 -11.39
CA ASN A 94 -8.60 -14.45 -12.32
C ASN A 94 -9.31 -15.65 -11.70
N ASN A 95 -8.75 -16.28 -10.66
CA ASN A 95 -9.34 -17.45 -10.01
C ASN A 95 -9.66 -17.16 -8.55
N GLN A 96 -10.83 -17.60 -8.10
CA GLN A 96 -11.30 -17.46 -6.73
C GLN A 96 -10.32 -18.05 -5.70
N LYS A 97 -9.64 -19.17 -6.03
CA LYS A 97 -8.66 -19.81 -5.15
C LYS A 97 -7.47 -18.91 -4.78
N ASP A 98 -7.18 -17.91 -5.61
CA ASP A 98 -6.05 -17.00 -5.43
C ASP A 98 -6.43 -15.81 -4.53
N LEU A 99 -7.72 -15.59 -4.27
CA LEU A 99 -8.21 -14.54 -3.36
C LEU A 99 -7.71 -14.72 -1.93
N LYS A 100 -7.42 -15.96 -1.51
CA LYS A 100 -6.89 -16.27 -0.17
C LYS A 100 -5.57 -15.55 0.16
N ASN A 101 -4.86 -15.06 -0.85
CA ASN A 101 -3.61 -14.32 -0.66
C ASN A 101 -3.85 -12.82 -0.44
N TRP A 102 -5.07 -12.32 -0.69
CA TRP A 102 -5.50 -10.98 -0.31
C TRP A 102 -6.16 -11.05 1.06
N LEU A 103 -5.65 -10.27 2.00
CA LEU A 103 -6.05 -10.36 3.39
C LEU A 103 -7.03 -9.25 3.72
N ASP A 104 -7.99 -9.57 4.58
CA ASP A 104 -8.76 -8.56 5.30
C ASP A 104 -7.81 -7.82 6.25
N PRO A 105 -7.54 -6.52 6.03
CA PRO A 105 -6.64 -5.75 6.90
C PRO A 105 -7.08 -5.76 8.36
N LEU A 106 -8.39 -5.82 8.62
CA LEU A 106 -8.92 -5.79 9.96
C LEU A 106 -8.56 -7.05 10.75
N SER A 107 -8.39 -8.18 10.07
CA SER A 107 -8.00 -9.45 10.69
C SER A 107 -6.56 -9.47 11.22
N LEU A 108 -5.72 -8.51 10.82
CA LEU A 108 -4.29 -8.45 11.16
C LEU A 108 -3.90 -7.24 11.99
N ILE A 109 -4.63 -6.13 11.86
CA ILE A 109 -4.25 -4.85 12.47
C ILE A 109 -4.96 -4.61 13.82
N PHE A 110 -6.02 -5.38 14.13
CA PHE A 110 -6.84 -5.19 15.35
C PHE A 110 -6.93 -6.42 16.26
N THR A 111 -6.00 -7.38 16.18
CA THR A 111 -5.91 -8.40 17.22
C THR A 111 -5.26 -7.80 18.45
N GLU A 112 -6.08 -7.54 19.48
CA GLU A 112 -5.62 -7.25 20.85
C GLU A 112 -4.88 -8.45 21.47
#